data_AF-A0A2S4Z926-F1
#
_entry.id   AF-A0A2S4Z926-F1
#
_cell.length_a   1.000
_cell.length_b   1.000
_cell.length_c   1.000
_cell.angle_alpha   90.00
_cell.angle_beta   90.00
_cell.angle_gamma   90.00
#
_symmetry.space_group_name_H-M   'P 1'
#
loop_
_entity.id
_entity.type
_entity.pdbx_description
1 polymer ?
#
loop_
_entity_poly.entity_id
_entity_poly.type
_entity_poly.pdbx_seq_one_letter_code
_entity_poly.pdbx_strand_id
1 'polypeptide(L)'
;RPRHWAGGAPPSGRPGAAEPGSARPGGEGRAPEDRAAGERAAGRPAAQAVRPAADPAAALRRMYVDTSPFSAAHLSLNAEVLGPERMLFGTDSPPMAAPLEDFIHMIEKLPVDEAAQRLILGGNAQTLFDLRSRP
;
A
#
# COMPACT_ATOMS: atom_id res chain seq x y z
N ARG A 1 4.31 -21.33 -22.54
CA ARG A 1 3.54 -21.98 -21.44
C ARG A 1 3.98 -21.35 -20.13
N PRO A 2 3.15 -20.55 -19.45
CA PRO A 2 3.53 -19.96 -18.17
C PRO A 2 3.48 -21.01 -17.05
N ARG A 3 4.46 -20.99 -16.16
CA ARG A 3 4.54 -21.87 -14.99
C ARG A 3 3.64 -21.29 -13.90
N HIS A 4 2.73 -22.10 -13.39
CA HIS A 4 1.86 -21.77 -12.27
C HIS A 4 2.68 -21.59 -11.00
N TRP A 5 2.34 -20.56 -10.23
CA TRP A 5 2.83 -20.35 -8.87
C TRP A 5 2.22 -21.42 -7.96
N ALA A 6 3.04 -22.31 -7.41
CA ALA A 6 2.61 -23.28 -6.41
C ALA A 6 2.61 -22.59 -5.04
N GLY A 7 1.42 -22.21 -4.57
CA GLY A 7 1.25 -21.55 -3.28
C GLY A 7 1.84 -22.37 -2.12
N GLY A 8 2.91 -21.87 -1.52
CA GLY A 8 3.39 -22.33 -0.22
C GLY A 8 2.57 -21.68 0.89
N ALA A 9 2.06 -22.48 1.83
CA ALA A 9 1.37 -21.99 3.01
C ALA A 9 2.31 -21.12 3.88
N PRO A 10 1.80 -20.06 4.54
CA PRO A 10 2.60 -19.25 5.45
C PRO A 10 3.05 -20.08 6.67
N PRO A 11 4.27 -19.88 7.20
CA PRO A 11 4.73 -20.60 8.38
C PRO A 11 3.89 -20.25 9.61
N SER A 12 3.29 -21.27 10.22
CA SER A 12 2.59 -21.18 11.48
C SER A 12 3.59 -21.19 12.65
N GLY A 13 4.24 -20.05 12.90
CA GLY A 13 5.06 -19.85 14.09
C GLY A 13 4.29 -19.05 15.15
N ARG A 14 3.89 -19.70 16.25
CA ARG A 14 3.51 -18.97 17.47
C ARG A 14 4.76 -18.31 18.07
N PRO A 15 4.72 -17.05 18.52
CA PRO A 15 5.82 -16.49 19.30
C PRO A 15 5.95 -17.27 20.61
N GLY A 16 7.09 -17.92 20.80
CA GLY A 16 7.43 -18.62 22.04
C GLY A 16 7.54 -17.64 23.20
N ALA A 17 6.88 -17.98 24.30
CA ALA A 17 7.02 -17.32 25.58
C ALA A 17 8.48 -17.45 26.07
N ALA A 18 9.11 -16.33 26.39
CA ALA A 18 10.37 -16.32 27.12
C ALA A 18 10.08 -16.48 28.61
N GLU A 19 10.66 -17.50 29.25
CA GLU A 19 10.65 -17.62 30.71
C GLU A 19 11.77 -16.78 31.36
N PRO A 20 11.54 -16.25 32.58
CA PRO A 20 12.46 -15.37 33.28
C PRO A 20 13.32 -16.14 34.30
N GLY A 21 14.58 -15.72 34.48
CA GLY A 21 15.30 -16.02 35.72
C GLY A 21 16.83 -16.00 35.62
N SER A 22 17.45 -14.98 36.20
CA SER A 22 18.29 -15.15 37.41
C SER A 22 18.90 -13.81 37.83
N ALA A 23 18.56 -13.39 39.05
CA ALA A 23 19.00 -12.16 39.70
C ALA A 23 20.44 -12.26 40.24
N ARG A 24 21.12 -11.12 40.38
CA ARG A 24 21.99 -10.81 41.53
C ARG A 24 21.92 -9.34 41.93
N PRO A 25 22.16 -9.01 43.22
CA PRO A 25 21.66 -7.81 43.88
C PRO A 25 22.74 -6.75 44.14
N GLY A 26 22.32 -5.53 44.45
CA GLY A 26 23.13 -4.55 45.17
C GLY A 26 23.00 -3.13 44.65
N GLY A 27 22.33 -2.25 45.41
CA GLY A 27 22.26 -0.82 45.13
C GLY A 27 21.10 -0.15 45.82
N GLU A 28 21.23 0.10 47.13
CA GLU A 28 20.31 0.89 47.93
C GLU A 28 20.26 2.35 47.45
N GLY A 29 19.06 2.94 47.36
CA GLY A 29 18.96 4.38 47.13
C GLY A 29 17.58 4.93 46.74
N ARG A 30 16.77 5.22 47.77
CA ARG A 30 15.66 6.20 47.85
C ARG A 30 14.24 5.78 47.38
N ALA A 31 13.31 6.09 48.29
CA ALA A 31 11.87 5.87 48.26
C ALA A 31 11.13 6.84 47.30
N PRO A 32 9.84 6.60 46.99
CA PRO A 32 9.14 7.14 45.84
C PRO A 32 8.50 8.50 46.13
N GLU A 33 8.65 9.45 45.22
CA GLU A 33 7.83 10.67 45.23
C GLU A 33 6.72 10.58 44.19
N ASP A 34 5.51 10.74 44.69
CA ASP A 34 4.26 10.91 43.97
C ASP A 34 4.38 11.91 42.81
N ARG A 35 4.07 11.44 41.61
CA ARG A 35 3.42 12.29 40.60
C ARG A 35 2.12 11.65 40.16
N ALA A 36 1.07 12.11 40.83
CA ALA A 36 -0.30 11.95 40.42
C ALA A 36 -0.53 12.54 39.01
N ALA A 37 -1.34 11.79 38.25
CA ALA A 37 -2.44 12.25 37.40
C ALA A 37 -2.21 13.41 36.42
N GLY A 38 -2.38 13.09 35.13
CA GLY A 38 -2.52 14.01 34.01
C GLY A 38 -1.58 13.55 32.91
N GLU A 39 -1.99 12.99 31.78
CA GLU A 39 -3.19 13.24 31.00
C GLU A 39 -3.60 11.92 30.34
N ARG A 40 -4.83 11.46 30.59
CA ARG A 40 -5.45 10.49 29.69
C ARG A 40 -5.67 11.26 28.38
N ALA A 41 -4.74 11.11 27.44
CA ALA A 41 -4.92 11.57 26.08
C ALA A 41 -6.31 11.07 25.63
N ALA A 42 -7.18 12.04 25.37
CA ALA A 42 -8.57 11.85 25.01
C ALA A 42 -8.68 10.71 24.00
N GLY A 43 -9.58 9.78 24.29
CA GLY A 43 -9.73 8.53 23.57
C GLY A 43 -9.71 8.76 22.06
N ARG A 44 -8.73 8.16 21.39
CA ARG A 44 -8.80 7.93 19.96
C ARG A 44 -10.17 7.30 19.72
N PRO A 45 -11.05 7.87 18.87
CA PRO A 45 -12.36 7.28 18.64
C PRO A 45 -12.11 5.82 18.29
N ALA A 46 -12.78 4.91 19.01
CA ALA A 46 -12.64 3.49 18.76
C ALA A 46 -12.86 3.28 17.27
N ALA A 47 -11.81 2.82 16.58
CA ALA A 47 -11.89 2.58 15.15
C ALA A 47 -13.07 1.65 14.94
N GLN A 48 -14.13 2.14 14.29
CA GLN A 48 -15.25 1.28 13.96
C GLN A 48 -14.70 0.12 13.17
N ALA A 49 -14.98 -1.11 13.61
CA ALA A 49 -14.56 -2.30 12.92
C ALA A 49 -15.16 -2.26 11.51
N VAL A 50 -14.33 -1.95 10.51
CA VAL A 50 -14.72 -1.95 9.11
C VAL A 50 -15.09 -3.39 8.77
N ARG A 51 -16.37 -3.64 8.50
CA ARG A 51 -16.79 -4.96 8.03
C ARG A 51 -16.23 -5.17 6.62
N PRO A 52 -15.69 -6.36 6.30
CA PRO A 52 -15.27 -6.68 4.95
C PRO A 52 -16.40 -6.45 3.96
N ALA A 53 -16.07 -6.02 2.74
CA ALA A 53 -17.05 -5.90 1.68
C ALA A 53 -17.69 -7.28 1.42
N ALA A 54 -19.01 -7.30 1.23
CA ALA A 54 -19.73 -8.54 0.92
C ALA A 54 -19.25 -9.18 -0.40
N ASP A 55 -18.73 -8.37 -1.32
CA ASP A 55 -18.00 -8.80 -2.52
C ASP A 55 -16.65 -8.07 -2.58
N PRO A 56 -15.54 -8.75 -2.19
CA PRO A 56 -14.20 -8.19 -2.26
C PRO A 56 -13.75 -7.85 -3.68
N ALA A 57 -14.17 -8.63 -4.69
CA ALA A 57 -13.77 -8.39 -6.08
C ALA A 57 -14.42 -7.12 -6.62
N ALA A 58 -15.69 -6.89 -6.31
CA ALA A 58 -16.34 -5.61 -6.63
C ALA A 58 -15.71 -4.42 -5.89
N ALA A 59 -15.18 -4.64 -4.68
CA ALA A 59 -14.46 -3.60 -3.94
C ALA A 59 -13.12 -3.25 -4.59
N LEU A 60 -12.35 -4.24 -5.03
CA LEU A 60 -11.06 -4.05 -5.70
C LEU A 60 -11.20 -3.25 -7.00
N ARG A 61 -12.26 -3.47 -7.80
CA ARG A 61 -12.52 -2.72 -9.03
C ARG A 61 -12.78 -1.21 -8.84
N ARG A 62 -12.91 -0.75 -7.59
CA ARG A 62 -13.03 0.67 -7.24
C ARG A 62 -11.71 1.29 -6.79
N MET A 63 -10.67 0.49 -6.59
CA MET A 63 -9.36 0.97 -6.19
C MET A 63 -8.60 1.54 -7.39
N TYR A 64 -7.88 2.63 -7.16
CA TYR A 64 -6.86 3.09 -8.08
C TYR A 64 -5.53 2.44 -7.72
N VAL A 65 -4.76 2.05 -8.73
CA VAL A 65 -3.40 1.53 -8.60
C VAL A 65 -2.44 2.39 -9.41
N ASP A 66 -1.18 2.47 -9.01
CA ASP A 66 -0.18 3.18 -9.78
C ASP A 66 0.60 2.24 -10.73
N THR A 67 1.43 2.85 -11.59
CA THR A 67 2.27 2.13 -12.56
C THR A 67 3.72 1.99 -12.09
N SER A 68 4.02 2.32 -10.83
CA SER A 68 5.37 2.21 -10.28
C SER A 68 5.94 0.78 -10.30
N PRO A 69 5.12 -0.30 -10.28
CA PRO A 69 5.66 -1.64 -10.48
C PRO A 69 6.15 -1.77 -11.92
N PHE A 70 7.46 -1.62 -12.13
CA PHE A 70 8.16 -1.63 -13.41
C PHE A 70 8.17 -3.04 -14.06
N SER A 71 6.98 -3.56 -14.38
CA SER A 71 6.72 -4.90 -14.93
C SER A 71 5.56 -4.88 -15.91
N ALA A 72 5.85 -5.12 -17.20
CA ALA A 72 4.83 -5.13 -18.26
C ALA A 72 3.71 -6.16 -18.02
N ALA A 73 4.03 -7.30 -17.39
CA ALA A 73 3.05 -8.33 -17.05
C ALA A 73 2.08 -7.85 -15.96
N HIS A 74 2.58 -7.13 -14.95
CA HIS A 74 1.74 -6.57 -13.89
C HIS A 74 0.83 -5.47 -14.47
N LEU A 75 1.39 -4.55 -15.25
CA LEU A 75 0.60 -3.47 -15.85
C LEU A 75 -0.49 -4.01 -16.79
N SER A 76 -0.20 -5.04 -17.58
CA SER A 76 -1.20 -5.71 -18.42
C SER A 76 -2.34 -6.33 -17.59
N LEU A 77 -2.02 -7.00 -16.48
CA LEU A 77 -3.03 -7.57 -15.59
C LEU A 77 -3.87 -6.50 -14.90
N ASN A 78 -3.27 -5.37 -14.51
CA ASN A 78 -4.02 -4.25 -13.95
C ASN A 78 -5.00 -3.68 -14.98
N ALA A 79 -4.56 -3.50 -16.23
CA ALA A 79 -5.44 -3.04 -17.31
C ALA A 79 -6.59 -4.02 -17.59
N GLU A 80 -6.33 -5.32 -17.54
CA GLU A 80 -7.34 -6.37 -17.75
C GLU A 80 -8.36 -6.46 -16.60
N VAL A 81 -7.89 -6.44 -15.35
CA VAL A 81 -8.73 -6.74 -14.16
C VAL A 81 -9.40 -5.48 -13.60
N LEU A 82 -8.68 -4.36 -13.56
CA LEU A 82 -9.15 -3.12 -12.96
C LEU A 82 -9.65 -2.10 -13.99
N GLY A 83 -9.16 -2.21 -15.23
CA GLY A 83 -9.44 -1.26 -16.30
C GLY A 83 -8.43 -0.09 -16.32
N PRO A 84 -8.10 0.47 -17.51
CA PRO A 84 -7.23 1.63 -17.64
C PRO A 84 -7.69 2.85 -16.84
N GLU A 85 -8.99 3.02 -16.60
CA GLU A 85 -9.61 4.09 -15.81
C GLU A 85 -9.32 4.02 -14.29
N ARG A 86 -8.67 2.94 -13.85
CA ARG A 86 -8.23 2.72 -12.46
C ARG A 86 -6.72 2.72 -12.30
N MET A 87 -5.97 3.04 -13.34
CA MET A 87 -4.51 3.08 -13.30
C MET A 87 -3.99 4.53 -13.30
N LEU A 88 -3.03 4.84 -12.45
CA LEU A 88 -2.39 6.14 -12.33
C LEU A 88 -0.93 6.05 -12.72
N PHE A 89 -0.44 6.92 -13.59
CA PHE A 89 0.99 7.01 -13.83
C PHE A 89 1.73 7.39 -12.54
N GLY A 90 2.65 6.52 -12.12
CA GLY A 90 3.48 6.69 -10.93
C GLY A 90 4.87 6.14 -11.16
N THR A 91 5.88 6.86 -10.68
CA THR A 91 7.29 6.49 -10.84
C THR A 91 7.92 5.95 -9.57
N ASP A 92 7.29 6.16 -8.40
CA ASP A 92 7.90 5.95 -7.09
C ASP A 92 9.28 6.64 -6.99
N SER A 93 9.36 7.88 -7.45
CA SER A 93 10.55 8.73 -7.30
C SER A 93 10.55 9.39 -5.91
N PRO A 94 11.70 9.45 -5.20
CA PRO A 94 13.05 9.09 -5.64
C PRO A 94 13.53 7.62 -5.51
N PRO A 95 12.91 6.69 -4.75
CA PRO A 95 13.51 5.36 -4.53
C PRO A 95 13.70 4.55 -5.82
N MET A 96 12.86 4.78 -6.84
CA MET A 96 13.02 4.23 -8.19
C MET A 96 13.62 5.27 -9.15
N ALA A 97 14.95 5.38 -9.15
CA ALA A 97 15.69 6.33 -9.97
C ALA A 97 15.96 5.82 -11.42
N ALA A 98 14.91 5.38 -12.12
CA ALA A 98 14.98 5.09 -13.55
C ALA A 98 14.64 6.35 -14.38
N PRO A 99 15.12 6.47 -15.62
CA PRO A 99 14.70 7.54 -16.53
C PRO A 99 13.18 7.61 -16.69
N LEU A 100 12.60 8.81 -16.70
CA LEU A 100 11.16 9.01 -16.81
C LEU A 100 10.60 8.38 -18.10
N GLU A 101 11.38 8.46 -19.17
CA GLU A 101 11.07 7.96 -20.51
C GLU A 101 10.82 6.45 -20.49
N ASP A 102 11.53 5.70 -19.64
CA ASP A 102 11.34 4.26 -19.54
C ASP A 102 9.96 3.90 -18.97
N PHE A 103 9.48 4.67 -18.00
CA PHE A 103 8.12 4.49 -17.45
C PHE A 103 7.06 4.83 -18.50
N ILE A 104 7.25 5.90 -19.28
CA ILE A 104 6.31 6.30 -20.34
C ILE A 104 6.25 5.20 -21.43
N HIS A 105 7.41 4.76 -21.92
CA HIS A 105 7.50 3.70 -22.93
C HIS A 105 6.87 2.38 -22.47
N MET A 106 6.85 2.09 -21.17
CA MET A 106 6.13 0.92 -20.64
C MET A 106 4.61 1.04 -20.82
N ILE A 107 4.04 2.23 -20.64
CA ILE A 107 2.60 2.46 -20.83
C ILE A 107 2.23 2.41 -22.32
N GLU A 108 3.06 2.99 -23.18
CA GLU A 108 2.84 3.01 -24.63
C GLU A 108 2.84 1.60 -25.25
N LYS A 109 3.54 0.64 -24.62
CA LYS A 109 3.60 -0.76 -25.05
C LYS A 109 2.47 -1.63 -24.51
N LEU A 110 1.59 -1.09 -23.66
CA LEU A 110 0.45 -1.86 -23.16
C LEU A 110 -0.54 -2.16 -24.29
N PRO A 111 -1.21 -3.33 -24.26
CA PRO A 111 -2.21 -3.70 -25.25
C PRO A 111 -3.55 -2.99 -25.01
N VAL A 112 -3.52 -1.66 -24.95
CA VAL A 112 -4.69 -0.77 -24.77
C VAL A 112 -4.67 0.30 -25.85
N ASP A 113 -5.82 0.91 -26.13
CA ASP A 113 -5.89 1.98 -27.11
C ASP A 113 -5.22 3.29 -26.62
N GLU A 114 -4.97 4.23 -27.54
CA GLU A 114 -4.34 5.51 -27.19
C GLU A 114 -5.16 6.34 -26.20
N ALA A 115 -6.49 6.20 -26.18
CA ALA A 115 -7.33 6.94 -25.25
C ALA A 115 -7.11 6.45 -23.82
N ALA A 116 -7.02 5.12 -23.64
CA ALA A 116 -6.63 4.48 -22.40
C ALA A 116 -5.22 4.88 -21.97
N GLN A 117 -4.24 4.93 -22.88
CA GLN A 117 -2.89 5.40 -22.55
C GLN A 117 -2.91 6.84 -22.00
N ARG A 118 -3.65 7.75 -22.64
CA ARG A 118 -3.81 9.14 -22.17
C ARG A 118 -4.50 9.23 -20.80
N LEU A 119 -5.46 8.35 -20.52
CA LEU A 119 -6.06 8.26 -19.18
C LEU A 119 -5.02 7.89 -18.13
N ILE A 120 -4.23 6.84 -18.38
CA ILE A 120 -3.19 6.36 -17.45
C ILE A 120 -2.12 7.43 -17.22
N LEU A 121 -1.60 8.03 -18.30
CA LEU A 121 -0.51 9.02 -18.28
C LEU A 121 -0.89 10.36 -17.62
N GLY A 122 -2.17 10.64 -17.42
CA GLY A 122 -2.56 11.85 -16.69
C GLY A 122 -4.05 12.11 -16.55
N GLY A 123 -4.90 11.62 -17.47
CA GLY A 123 -6.35 11.90 -17.41
C GLY A 123 -7.02 11.43 -16.12
N ASN A 124 -6.62 10.27 -15.61
CA ASN A 124 -7.12 9.73 -14.34
C ASN A 124 -6.66 10.57 -13.15
N ALA A 125 -5.39 10.94 -13.10
CA ALA A 125 -4.86 11.79 -12.02
C ALA A 125 -5.52 13.18 -12.01
N GLN A 126 -5.72 13.77 -13.20
CA GLN A 126 -6.44 15.05 -13.34
C GLN A 126 -7.86 14.98 -12.78
N THR A 127 -8.56 13.87 -13.00
CA THR A 127 -9.93 13.67 -12.54
C THR A 127 -9.98 13.34 -11.05
N LEU A 128 -9.12 12.43 -10.58
CA LEU A 128 -9.12 11.94 -9.20
C LEU A 128 -8.69 13.02 -8.20
N PHE A 129 -7.67 13.81 -8.56
CA PHE A 129 -7.13 14.86 -7.69
C PHE A 129 -7.66 16.26 -8.00
N ASP A 130 -8.57 16.36 -8.98
CA ASP A 130 -9.16 17.61 -9.43
C ASP A 130 -8.10 18.68 -9.76
N LEU A 131 -7.11 18.30 -10.58
CA LEU A 131 -5.92 19.13 -10.83
C LEU A 131 -6.19 20.34 -11.75
N ARG A 132 -7.31 20.34 -12.47
CA ARG A 132 -7.67 21.41 -13.41
C ARG A 132 -8.47 22.55 -12.76
N SER A 133 -8.97 22.33 -11.54
CA SER A 133 -9.70 23.34 -10.77
C SER A 133 -8.80 24.14 -9.83
N ARG A 134 -7.56 23.70 -9.63
CA ARG A 134 -6.58 24.37 -8.77
C ARG A 134 -5.85 25.46 -9.57
N PRO A 135 -5.84 26.72 -9.09
CA PRO A 135 -5.19 27.84 -9.76
C PRO A 135 -3.66 27.69 -9.84
#